data_AF-A0A7J8RBL5-F1
#
_entry.id   AF-A0A7J8RBL5-F1
#
_cell.length_a   1.000
_cell.length_b   1.000
_cell.length_c   1.000
_cell.angle_alpha   90.00
_cell.angle_beta   90.00
_cell.angle_gamma   90.00
#
_symmetry.space_group_name_H-M   'P 1'
#
loop_
_entity.id
_entity.type
_entity.pdbx_description
1 polymer ?
#
loop_
_entity_poly.entity_id
_entity_poly.type
_entity_poly.pdbx_seq_one_letter_code
_entity_poly.pdbx_strand_id
1 'polypeptide(L)' 'MHRFKSVQTKRTKKAGIVGKYGTRYGASLRKQIKKMEVSQHSKYFCEFCGKYAVKRKSVGIWGCKDCGKVKAGGAYTL' A
#
# COMPACT_ATOMS: atom_id res chain seq x y z
N MET A 1 8.87 -7.68 35.54
CA MET A 1 8.88 -8.23 34.16
C MET A 1 8.91 -7.09 33.15
N HIS A 2 10.08 -6.62 32.73
CA HIS A 2 10.19 -5.61 31.68
C HIS A 2 10.04 -6.27 30.30
N ARG A 3 8.92 -6.02 29.63
CA ARG A 3 8.65 -6.48 28.27
C ARG A 3 9.58 -5.73 27.30
N PHE A 4 10.70 -6.34 26.93
CA PHE A 4 11.54 -5.89 25.81
C PHE A 4 10.68 -5.92 24.53
N LYS A 5 10.16 -4.77 24.11
CA LYS A 5 9.64 -4.59 22.74
C LYS A 5 10.86 -4.57 21.82
N SER A 6 11.05 -5.59 20.99
CA SER A 6 12.05 -5.56 19.92
C SER A 6 11.77 -4.35 19.02
N VAL A 7 12.63 -3.34 19.06
CA VAL A 7 12.52 -2.17 18.17
C VAL A 7 12.84 -2.66 16.76
N GLN A 8 11.81 -2.81 15.94
CA GLN A 8 11.96 -3.28 14.56
C GLN A 8 12.71 -2.21 13.77
N THR A 9 13.96 -2.49 13.39
CA THR A 9 14.82 -1.52 12.69
C THR A 9 14.41 -1.36 11.23
N LYS A 10 14.53 -0.15 10.70
CA LYS A 10 14.21 0.16 9.30
C LYS A 10 15.20 -0.56 8.38
N ARG A 11 14.78 -1.66 7.76
CA ARG A 11 15.63 -2.51 6.91
C ARG A 11 16.18 -1.84 5.65
N THR A 12 15.52 -0.80 5.13
CA THR A 12 15.95 -0.12 3.90
C THR A 12 15.95 1.40 4.06
N LYS A 13 17.02 2.06 3.59
CA LYS A 13 17.11 3.53 3.61
C LYS A 13 16.20 4.17 2.55
N LYS A 14 16.30 3.71 1.29
CA LYS A 14 15.63 4.32 0.12
C LYS A 14 14.61 3.42 -0.58
N ALA A 15 14.86 2.11 -0.66
CA ALA A 15 14.08 1.19 -1.48
C ALA A 15 12.62 1.05 -1.00
N GLY A 16 12.37 0.76 0.28
CA GLY A 16 11.00 0.54 0.78
C GLY A 16 10.36 -0.70 0.12
N ILE A 17 9.09 -0.57 -0.31
CA ILE A 17 8.30 -1.68 -0.87
C ILE A 17 8.93 -2.33 -2.11
N VAL A 18 9.65 -1.56 -2.93
CA VAL A 18 10.37 -2.05 -4.12
C VAL A 18 11.67 -2.78 -3.79
N GLY A 19 12.02 -2.93 -2.50
CA GLY A 19 13.11 -3.79 -2.06
C GLY A 19 12.95 -5.25 -2.49
N LYS A 20 11.70 -5.71 -2.69
CA LYS A 20 11.38 -7.05 -3.21
C LYS A 20 11.99 -7.36 -4.58
N TYR A 21 12.30 -6.34 -5.38
CA TYR A 21 12.90 -6.52 -6.71
C TYR A 21 14.42 -6.72 -6.66
N GLY A 22 15.07 -6.43 -5.53
CA GLY A 22 16.53 -6.53 -5.39
C GLY A 22 17.27 -5.58 -6.33
N THR A 23 18.32 -6.09 -6.99
CA THR A 23 19.16 -5.35 -7.94
C THR A 23 18.57 -5.26 -9.35
N ARG A 24 17.48 -5.99 -9.64
CA ARG A 24 16.89 -6.11 -10.98
C ARG A 24 16.21 -4.82 -11.46
N TYR A 25 16.02 -4.73 -12.78
CA TYR A 25 15.25 -3.71 -13.53
C TYR A 25 15.82 -2.28 -13.51
N GLY A 26 16.82 -1.97 -12.68
CA GLY A 26 17.41 -0.64 -12.61
C GLY A 26 16.66 0.33 -11.69
N ALA A 27 17.27 1.49 -11.43
CA ALA A 27 16.78 2.42 -10.41
C ALA A 27 15.58 3.26 -10.87
N SER A 28 15.51 3.66 -12.14
CA SER A 28 14.44 4.52 -12.67
C SER A 28 13.08 3.82 -12.61
N LEU A 29 13.00 2.62 -13.17
CA LEU A 29 11.77 1.79 -13.15
C LEU A 29 11.31 1.51 -11.72
N ARG A 30 12.25 1.19 -10.81
CA ARG A 30 11.91 0.96 -9.40
C ARG A 30 11.39 2.21 -8.69
N LYS A 31 11.85 3.40 -9.03
CA LYS A 31 11.32 4.66 -8.47
C LYS A 31 9.91 4.94 -8.95
N GLN A 32 9.60 4.68 -10.22
CA GLN A 32 8.26 4.84 -10.78
C GLN A 32 7.27 3.84 -10.15
N ILE A 33 7.60 2.55 -10.15
CA ILE A 33 6.71 1.51 -9.60
C ILE A 33 6.53 1.66 -8.09
N LYS A 34 7.50 2.23 -7.36
CA LYS A 34 7.36 2.52 -5.93
C LYS A 34 6.15 3.42 -5.64
N LYS A 35 5.93 4.46 -6.46
CA LYS A 35 4.79 5.37 -6.27
C LYS A 35 3.46 4.63 -6.43
N MET A 36 3.35 3.84 -7.51
CA MET A 36 2.16 3.03 -7.80
C MET A 36 1.94 1.91 -6.78
N GLU A 37 3.02 1.31 -6.26
CA GLU A 37 2.95 0.26 -5.24
C GLU A 37 2.50 0.78 -3.89
N VAL A 38 2.96 1.97 -3.50
CA VAL A 38 2.50 2.60 -2.27
C VAL A 38 1.02 2.91 -2.36
N SER A 39 0.57 3.57 -3.43
CA SER A 39 -0.83 3.94 -3.58
C SER A 39 -1.74 2.70 -3.68
N GLN A 40 -1.41 1.71 -4.52
CA GLN A 40 -2.29 0.54 -4.68
C GLN A 40 -2.44 -0.32 -3.41
N HIS A 41 -1.42 -0.36 -2.54
CA HIS A 41 -1.44 -1.16 -1.31
C HIS A 41 -1.90 -0.37 -0.08
N SER A 42 -2.10 0.95 -0.21
CA SER A 42 -2.58 1.80 0.88
C SER A 42 -4.02 1.49 1.23
N LYS A 43 -4.39 1.82 2.47
CA LYS A 43 -5.78 1.86 2.90
C LYS A 43 -6.29 3.28 2.74
N TYR A 44 -7.48 3.42 2.17
CA TYR A 44 -8.12 4.70 1.91
C TYR A 44 -9.37 4.88 2.77
N PHE A 45 -9.74 6.15 2.94
CA PHE A 45 -10.95 6.55 3.64
C PHE A 45 -12.20 6.07 2.90
N CYS A 46 -13.15 5.52 3.64
CA CYS A 46 -14.45 5.13 3.10
C CYS A 46 -15.47 6.24 3.37
N GLU A 47 -15.99 6.87 2.32
CA GLU A 47 -17.04 7.89 2.40
C GLU A 47 -18.36 7.35 2.99
N PHE A 48 -18.60 6.03 2.92
CA PHE A 48 -19.84 5.42 3.41
C PHE A 48 -19.84 5.14 4.92
N CYS A 49 -18.70 4.70 5.48
CA CYS A 49 -18.64 4.27 6.88
C CYS A 49 -17.60 5.02 7.72
N GLY A 50 -16.90 6.00 7.14
CA GLY A 50 -15.93 6.86 7.83
C GLY A 50 -14.61 6.19 8.23
N LYS A 51 -14.37 4.94 7.84
CA LYS A 51 -13.18 4.16 8.24
C LYS A 51 -12.13 4.09 7.12
N TYR A 52 -10.85 4.05 7.50
CA TYR A 52 -9.74 3.78 6.58
C TYR A 52 -9.59 2.28 6.28
N ALA A 53 -10.58 1.74 5.55
CA ALA A 53 -10.68 0.31 5.27
C ALA A 53 -10.87 -0.01 3.79
N VAL A 54 -10.87 1.00 2.92
CA VAL A 54 -10.95 0.77 1.48
C VAL A 54 -9.61 0.28 0.96
N LYS A 55 -9.64 -0.85 0.25
CA LYS A 55 -8.48 -1.47 -0.37
C LYS A 55 -8.82 -1.94 -1.78
N ARG A 56 -7.81 -1.94 -2.65
CA ARG A 56 -7.96 -2.42 -4.03
C ARG A 56 -8.32 -3.91 -4.05
N LYS A 57 -9.34 -4.27 -4.83
CA LYS A 57 -9.73 -5.67 -5.10
C LYS A 57 -9.17 -6.14 -6.44
N SER A 58 -9.35 -5.33 -7.48
CA SER A 58 -8.79 -5.55 -8.82
C SER A 58 -8.44 -4.21 -9.47
N VAL A 59 -7.96 -4.19 -10.72
CA VAL A 59 -7.70 -2.93 -11.44
C VAL A 59 -8.99 -2.11 -11.51
N GLY A 60 -8.97 -0.88 -11.01
CA GLY A 60 -10.11 0.04 -11.07
C GLY A 60 -11.25 -0.28 -10.10
N ILE A 61 -11.16 -1.34 -9.30
CA ILE A 61 -12.21 -1.74 -8.35
C ILE A 61 -11.68 -1.71 -6.91
N TRP A 62 -12.36 -0.95 -6.06
CA TRP A 62 -11.96 -0.69 -4.68
C TRP A 62 -13.08 -1.02 -3.72
N GLY A 63 -12.78 -1.83 -2.70
CA GLY A 63 -13.78 -2.30 -1.75
C GLY A 63 -13.42 -1.94 -0.31
N CYS A 64 -14.39 -1.45 0.45
CA CYS A 64 -14.28 -1.31 1.88
C CYS A 64 -14.43 -2.67 2.54
N LYS A 65 -13.47 -3.05 3.40
CA LYS A 65 -13.56 -4.30 4.16
C LYS A 65 -14.63 -4.26 5.25
N ASP A 66 -14.92 -3.08 5.81
CA ASP A 66 -15.78 -2.96 6.98
C ASP A 66 -17.27 -2.92 6.60
N CYS A 67 -17.65 -2.08 5.62
CA CYS A 67 -19.04 -1.94 5.19
C CYS A 67 -19.40 -2.70 3.92
N GLY A 68 -18.43 -3.39 3.31
CA GLY A 68 -18.63 -4.21 2.10
C GLY A 68 -18.86 -3.45 0.79
N LYS A 69 -19.06 -2.12 0.84
CA LYS A 69 -19.29 -1.29 -0.36
C LYS A 69 -18.08 -1.32 -1.30
N VAL A 70 -18.38 -1.42 -2.60
CA VAL A 70 -17.39 -1.45 -3.69
C VAL A 70 -17.65 -0.26 -4.60
N LYS A 71 -16.58 0.46 -4.97
CA LYS A 71 -16.62 1.58 -5.91
C LYS A 71 -15.62 1.38 -7.06
N ALA A 72 -15.97 1.92 -8.23
CA ALA A 72 -15.03 2.10 -9.32
C ALA A 72 -14.10 3.28 -9.03
N GLY A 73 -12.85 3.21 -9.47
CA GLY A 73 -11.85 4.25 -9.24
C GLY A 73 -10.63 4.08 -10.16
N GLY A 74 -9.54 4.77 -9.86
CA GLY A 74 -8.31 4.68 -10.63
C GLY A 74 -7.65 3.29 -10.53
N ALA A 75 -6.81 2.95 -11.51
CA ALA A 75 -6.09 1.68 -11.52
C ALA A 75 -5.15 1.50 -10.32
N TYR A 76 -4.51 2.59 -9.89
CA TYR A 76 -3.53 2.63 -8.80
C TYR A 76 -3.83 3.70 -7.75
N THR A 77 -4.88 4.48 -7.93
CA THR A 77 -5.25 5.60 -7.06
C THR A 77 -6.73 5.49 -6.68
N LEU A 78 -7.00 5.84 -5.43
CA LEU A 78 -8.34 6.04 -4.89
C LEU A 78 -8.36 7.30 -4.03
#